data_AF-A0A1C7LMN8-F1
#
_entry.id   AF-A0A1C7LMN8-F1
#
_cell.length_a   1.000
_cell.length_b   1.000
_cell.length_c   1.000
_cell.angle_alpha   90.00
_cell.angle_beta   90.00
_cell.angle_gamma   90.00
#
_symmetry.space_group_name_H-M   'P 1'
#
loop_
_entity.id
_entity.type
_entity.pdbx_description
1 polymer ?
#
loop_
_entity_poly.entity_id
_entity_poly.type
_entity_poly.pdbx_seq_one_letter_code
_entity_poly.pdbx_strand_id
1 'polypeptide(L)'
;MARSTSPRGISSRQSVTPDSELLPPSVDTTKVISWHPRIVLSDTRYDNAPCFLYIPDARADLVFVDYLPNLREVAQWPVWRRPAPAPPHSEAGPSFVVQDVPGKGTGMLAARLIRAGELIWEERPIYAARRTLSCAADQTDANGIFHRAALQGLAPAARTAFLRLANAYPAREFDAVPGILNTNCLELRIADPDAGRQMWTRARSRGASRPSRARTTRVRPPRTTTSPSRASRDSCGPHATSRPGGGHDRVRASDARRVGIRQLLGRLEGERFPPRIAFEQLREALDWAGEEGYLWSMRGS
;
A
#
# COMPACT_ATOMS: atom_id res chain seq x y z
N MET A 1 17.06 52.70 -8.55
CA MET A 1 17.60 51.56 -7.77
C MET A 1 16.66 50.38 -7.95
N ALA A 2 16.90 49.53 -8.94
CA ALA A 2 16.10 48.34 -9.22
C ALA A 2 16.80 47.11 -8.60
N ARG A 3 16.11 46.41 -7.68
CA ARG A 3 16.64 45.19 -7.06
C ARG A 3 16.32 43.99 -7.95
N SER A 4 17.37 43.44 -8.54
CA SER A 4 17.38 42.16 -9.25
C SER A 4 17.28 41.02 -8.23
N THR A 5 16.24 40.19 -8.35
CA THR A 5 16.08 38.95 -7.58
C THR A 5 16.38 37.76 -8.47
N SER A 6 17.53 37.12 -8.24
CA SER A 6 17.92 35.87 -8.92
C SER A 6 17.03 34.69 -8.49
N PRO A 7 16.65 33.78 -9.41
CA PRO A 7 15.88 32.59 -9.08
C PRO A 7 16.77 31.54 -8.38
N ARG A 8 16.20 30.90 -7.35
CA ARG A 8 16.82 29.80 -6.59
C ARG A 8 16.98 28.58 -7.49
N GLY A 9 18.19 28.03 -7.48
CA GLY A 9 18.61 26.88 -8.27
C GLY A 9 17.78 25.62 -8.00
N ILE A 10 17.50 24.92 -9.10
CA ILE A 10 16.82 23.64 -9.17
C ILE A 10 17.70 22.57 -8.49
N SER A 11 17.05 21.76 -7.65
CA SER A 11 17.62 20.66 -6.87
C SER A 11 18.39 19.67 -7.75
N SER A 12 19.64 19.40 -7.37
CA SER A 12 20.55 18.47 -8.01
C SER A 12 20.00 17.03 -7.92
N ARG A 13 19.71 16.42 -9.07
CA ARG A 13 19.48 14.97 -9.17
C ARG A 13 20.83 14.28 -8.93
N GLN A 14 20.99 13.66 -7.77
CA GLN A 14 22.12 12.77 -7.52
C GLN A 14 22.01 11.56 -8.45
N SER A 15 22.93 11.47 -9.42
CA SER A 15 23.12 10.32 -10.27
C SER A 15 23.81 9.21 -9.46
N VAL A 16 23.03 8.27 -8.93
CA VAL A 16 23.57 7.06 -8.32
C VAL A 16 24.04 6.13 -9.45
N THR A 17 25.33 5.81 -9.48
CA THR A 17 25.90 4.78 -10.35
C THR A 17 25.41 3.39 -9.87
N PRO A 18 24.67 2.62 -10.68
CA PRO A 18 23.87 1.50 -10.18
C PRO A 18 24.63 0.20 -9.84
N ASP A 19 25.92 0.05 -10.17
CA ASP A 19 26.51 -1.30 -10.26
C ASP A 19 27.68 -1.62 -9.32
N SER A 20 28.27 -0.69 -8.55
CA SER A 20 29.54 -0.97 -7.84
C SER A 20 29.56 -0.92 -6.32
N GLU A 21 28.44 -0.67 -5.63
CA GLU A 21 28.48 -0.47 -4.17
C GLU A 21 27.40 -1.24 -3.43
N LEU A 22 27.10 -2.47 -3.88
CA LEU A 22 25.94 -3.18 -3.36
C LEU A 22 26.17 -3.87 -2.01
N LEU A 23 27.39 -4.29 -1.64
CA LEU A 23 27.71 -4.77 -0.28
C LEU A 23 29.25 -4.71 -0.05
N PRO A 24 29.76 -4.43 1.18
CA PRO A 24 31.08 -4.93 1.58
C PRO A 24 31.11 -6.45 1.38
N PRO A 25 32.28 -7.13 1.34
CA PRO A 25 32.35 -8.60 1.25
C PRO A 25 31.81 -9.26 2.53
N SER A 26 30.50 -9.10 2.75
CA SER A 26 29.65 -10.00 3.48
C SER A 26 29.86 -11.37 2.86
N VAL A 27 30.13 -12.36 3.70
CA VAL A 27 30.07 -13.76 3.30
C VAL A 27 28.74 -13.95 2.59
N ASP A 28 28.75 -14.34 1.31
CA ASP A 28 27.53 -14.72 0.61
C ASP A 28 26.96 -15.92 1.35
N THR A 29 25.85 -15.69 2.04
CA THR A 29 25.16 -16.71 2.85
C THR A 29 24.08 -17.42 2.05
N THR A 30 23.89 -17.05 0.78
CA THR A 30 22.89 -17.68 -0.07
C THR A 30 23.37 -19.01 -0.63
N LYS A 31 22.45 -19.92 -0.92
CA LYS A 31 22.78 -21.22 -1.52
C LYS A 31 21.74 -21.63 -2.55
N VAL A 32 22.17 -21.91 -3.78
CA VAL A 32 21.27 -22.48 -4.80
C VAL A 32 20.86 -23.89 -4.39
N ILE A 33 19.56 -24.13 -4.27
CA ILE A 33 18.99 -25.44 -3.88
C ILE A 33 18.27 -26.14 -5.04
N SER A 34 17.89 -25.39 -6.09
CA SER A 34 17.35 -25.92 -7.34
C SER A 34 17.75 -24.99 -8.48
N TRP A 35 18.09 -25.54 -9.63
CA TRP A 35 18.37 -24.76 -10.85
C TRP A 35 17.14 -24.66 -11.78
N HIS A 36 16.21 -25.61 -11.73
CA HIS A 36 15.05 -25.67 -12.62
C HIS A 36 13.77 -26.06 -11.85
N PRO A 37 12.92 -25.09 -11.46
CA PRO A 37 13.17 -23.64 -11.52
C PRO A 37 14.29 -23.24 -10.55
N ARG A 38 14.88 -22.05 -10.77
CA ARG A 38 15.93 -21.52 -9.89
C ARG A 38 15.35 -21.15 -8.53
N ILE A 39 15.78 -21.87 -7.49
CA ILE A 39 15.44 -21.59 -6.09
C ILE A 39 16.74 -21.44 -5.30
N VAL A 40 16.82 -20.37 -4.52
CA VAL A 40 17.98 -20.02 -3.70
C VAL A 40 17.55 -19.89 -2.24
N LEU A 41 18.22 -20.60 -1.34
CA LEU A 41 18.09 -20.41 0.10
C LEU A 41 18.68 -19.04 0.48
N SER A 42 17.94 -18.24 1.25
CA SER A 42 18.34 -16.87 1.58
C SER A 42 19.56 -16.80 2.50
N ASP A 43 19.73 -17.79 3.37
CA ASP A 43 20.79 -17.82 4.37
C ASP A 43 21.06 -19.25 4.84
N THR A 44 22.30 -19.71 4.76
CA THR A 44 22.72 -21.06 5.20
C THR A 44 22.98 -21.17 6.70
N ARG A 45 22.97 -20.06 7.45
CA ARG A 45 23.37 -20.02 8.86
C ARG A 45 22.29 -20.52 9.82
N TYR A 46 21.03 -20.64 9.37
CA TYR A 46 19.94 -21.09 10.23
C TYR A 46 18.95 -21.97 9.48
N ASP A 47 18.32 -22.86 10.24
CA ASP A 47 17.30 -23.77 9.72
C ASP A 47 16.01 -23.03 9.35
N ASN A 48 15.30 -23.57 8.37
CA ASN A 48 14.05 -22.99 7.88
C ASN A 48 14.19 -21.54 7.37
N ALA A 49 15.37 -21.14 6.89
CA ALA A 49 15.52 -19.89 6.16
C ALA A 49 14.59 -19.85 4.93
N PRO A 50 13.97 -18.69 4.64
CA PRO A 50 13.16 -18.53 3.46
C PRO A 50 14.01 -18.69 2.20
N CYS A 51 13.33 -18.80 1.07
CA CYS A 51 13.93 -19.04 -0.22
C CYS A 51 13.48 -17.97 -1.22
N PHE A 52 14.25 -17.81 -2.28
CA PHE A 52 13.97 -16.97 -3.43
C PHE A 52 13.69 -17.87 -4.63
N LEU A 53 12.48 -17.81 -5.18
CA LEU A 53 12.11 -18.47 -6.43
C LEU A 53 12.13 -17.44 -7.56
N TYR A 54 12.95 -17.69 -8.57
CA TYR A 54 13.09 -16.82 -9.73
C TYR A 54 12.29 -17.36 -10.92
N ILE A 55 11.37 -16.57 -11.44
CA ILE A 55 10.47 -16.96 -12.53
C ILE A 55 10.23 -15.80 -13.51
N PRO A 56 9.81 -16.07 -14.76
CA PRO A 56 9.84 -17.38 -15.40
C PRO A 56 11.28 -17.89 -15.56
N ASP A 57 11.43 -19.20 -15.72
CA ASP A 57 12.75 -19.82 -15.86
C ASP A 57 13.57 -19.18 -17.00
N ALA A 58 14.89 -19.13 -16.83
CA ALA A 58 15.86 -18.39 -17.66
C ALA A 58 15.76 -16.85 -17.69
N ARG A 59 14.57 -16.25 -17.54
CA ARG A 59 14.43 -14.78 -17.54
C ARG A 59 14.51 -14.17 -16.15
N ALA A 60 13.99 -14.84 -15.13
CA ALA A 60 13.98 -14.32 -13.76
C ALA A 60 13.48 -12.87 -13.68
N ASP A 61 12.34 -12.56 -14.33
CA ASP A 61 11.77 -11.21 -14.27
C ASP A 61 11.05 -10.93 -12.93
N LEU A 62 10.75 -11.98 -12.16
CA LEU A 62 10.06 -11.96 -10.88
C LEU A 62 10.83 -12.77 -9.83
N VAL A 63 10.75 -12.34 -8.57
CA VAL A 63 11.18 -13.12 -7.41
C VAL A 63 10.03 -13.32 -6.42
N PHE A 64 9.81 -14.57 -6.04
CA PHE A 64 8.92 -14.96 -4.94
C PHE A 64 9.73 -15.32 -3.70
N VAL A 65 9.37 -14.75 -2.56
CA VAL A 65 10.04 -14.97 -1.28
C VAL A 65 9.08 -15.64 -0.29
N ASP A 66 9.33 -16.92 -0.04
CA ASP A 66 8.56 -17.75 0.89
C ASP A 66 9.40 -18.96 1.33
N TYR A 67 8.87 -19.83 2.18
CA TYR A 67 9.48 -21.09 2.56
C TYR A 67 9.42 -22.12 1.42
N LEU A 68 10.41 -23.01 1.39
CA LEU A 68 10.62 -23.97 0.31
C LEU A 68 9.37 -24.79 -0.09
N PRO A 69 8.54 -25.32 0.83
CA PRO A 69 7.34 -26.06 0.46
C PRO A 69 6.36 -25.23 -0.39
N ASN A 70 6.15 -23.96 -0.01
CA ASN A 70 5.23 -23.05 -0.71
C ASN A 70 5.79 -22.67 -2.08
N LEU A 71 7.09 -22.40 -2.18
CA LEU A 71 7.72 -22.06 -3.45
C LEU A 71 7.68 -23.23 -4.45
N ARG A 72 7.77 -24.47 -3.98
CA ARG A 72 7.59 -25.65 -4.85
C ARG A 72 6.18 -25.74 -5.42
N GLU A 73 5.16 -25.36 -4.64
CA GLU A 73 3.79 -25.27 -5.14
C GLU A 73 3.63 -24.13 -6.14
N VAL A 74 4.10 -22.93 -5.78
CA VAL A 74 4.04 -21.73 -6.64
C VAL A 74 4.74 -21.99 -7.97
N ALA A 75 5.92 -22.61 -7.97
CA ALA A 75 6.67 -22.98 -9.17
C ALA A 75 5.87 -23.80 -10.18
N GLN A 76 4.90 -24.58 -9.73
CA GLN A 76 4.08 -25.44 -10.59
C GLN A 76 2.88 -24.71 -11.20
N TRP A 77 2.61 -23.47 -10.80
CA TRP A 77 1.43 -22.76 -11.30
C TRP A 77 1.50 -22.53 -12.82
N PRO A 78 0.41 -22.81 -13.56
CA PRO A 78 0.42 -22.72 -15.01
C PRO A 78 0.52 -21.28 -15.54
N VAL A 79 0.27 -20.28 -14.68
CA VAL A 79 0.31 -18.85 -15.05
C VAL A 79 1.70 -18.43 -15.54
N TRP A 80 2.78 -19.07 -15.09
CA TRP A 80 4.14 -18.73 -15.50
C TRP A 80 4.46 -19.07 -16.95
N ARG A 81 3.70 -20.02 -17.53
CA ARG A 81 3.84 -20.40 -18.94
C ARG A 81 3.00 -19.52 -19.87
N ARG A 82 2.13 -18.67 -19.32
CA ARG A 82 1.32 -17.73 -20.10
C ARG A 82 2.17 -16.50 -20.45
N PRO A 83 1.93 -15.85 -21.60
CA PRO A 83 2.53 -14.55 -21.87
C PRO A 83 2.12 -13.54 -20.79
N ALA A 84 2.94 -12.50 -20.60
CA ALA A 84 2.55 -11.39 -19.76
C ALA A 84 1.19 -10.84 -20.25
N PRO A 85 0.28 -10.50 -19.33
CA PRO A 85 -1.02 -9.98 -19.72
C PRO A 85 -0.83 -8.71 -20.55
N ALA A 86 -1.44 -8.69 -21.73
CA ALA A 86 -1.52 -7.48 -22.52
C ALA A 86 -2.55 -6.54 -21.86
N PRO A 87 -2.36 -5.21 -21.93
CA PRO A 87 -3.39 -4.28 -21.53
C PRO A 87 -4.71 -4.65 -22.24
N PRO A 88 -5.86 -4.63 -21.54
CA PRO A 88 -7.13 -4.90 -22.18
C PRO A 88 -7.38 -3.85 -23.27
N HIS A 89 -7.26 -4.27 -24.53
CA HIS A 89 -7.61 -3.45 -25.68
C HIS A 89 -9.10 -3.64 -25.97
N SER A 90 -9.85 -2.55 -25.84
CA SER A 90 -11.21 -2.48 -26.37
C SER A 90 -11.18 -1.81 -27.75
N GLU A 91 -12.22 -2.01 -28.55
CA GLU A 91 -12.41 -1.25 -29.80
C GLU A 91 -12.41 0.28 -29.56
N ALA A 92 -12.79 0.71 -28.35
CA ALA A 92 -12.76 2.10 -27.92
C ALA A 92 -11.36 2.61 -27.52
N GLY A 93 -10.31 1.81 -27.68
CA GLY A 93 -8.94 2.15 -27.32
C GLY A 93 -8.52 1.70 -25.91
N PRO A 94 -7.36 2.18 -25.42
CA PRO A 94 -6.82 1.81 -24.12
C PRO A 94 -7.72 2.30 -22.98
N SER A 95 -7.77 1.56 -21.87
CA SER A 95 -8.54 1.96 -20.69
C SER A 95 -7.94 3.18 -19.99
N PHE A 96 -6.62 3.34 -20.06
CA PHE A 96 -5.89 4.43 -19.41
C PHE A 96 -4.70 4.92 -20.25
N VAL A 97 -4.22 6.12 -19.92
CA VAL A 97 -2.95 6.69 -20.39
C VAL A 97 -2.13 7.13 -19.18
N VAL A 98 -0.80 7.10 -19.34
CA VAL A 98 0.14 7.64 -18.35
C VAL A 98 0.66 8.97 -18.87
N GLN A 99 0.44 10.04 -18.13
CA GLN A 99 0.88 11.39 -18.50
C GLN A 99 1.09 12.28 -17.27
N ASP A 100 1.75 13.41 -17.46
CA ASP A 100 1.92 14.39 -16.39
C ASP A 100 0.61 15.10 -16.06
N VAL A 101 0.33 15.20 -14.75
CA VAL A 101 -0.83 15.89 -14.19
C VAL A 101 -0.33 17.14 -13.47
N PRO A 102 -0.76 18.35 -13.88
CA PRO A 102 -0.31 19.61 -13.27
C PRO A 102 -0.46 19.61 -11.75
N GLY A 103 0.65 19.89 -11.05
CA GLY A 103 0.70 19.91 -9.59
C GLY A 103 0.68 18.54 -8.89
N LYS A 104 0.56 17.43 -9.63
CA LYS A 104 0.52 16.06 -9.07
C LYS A 104 1.63 15.13 -9.59
N GLY A 105 2.31 15.51 -10.67
CA GLY A 105 3.34 14.67 -11.31
C GLY A 105 2.75 13.66 -12.29
N THR A 106 3.51 12.63 -12.65
CA THR A 106 3.05 11.61 -13.60
C THR A 106 1.98 10.73 -12.97
N GLY A 107 0.84 10.57 -13.65
CA GLY A 107 -0.30 9.80 -13.17
C GLY A 107 -0.95 8.95 -14.26
N MET A 108 -1.74 7.98 -13.82
CA MET A 108 -2.59 7.14 -14.67
C MET A 108 -3.99 7.76 -14.76
N LEU A 109 -4.43 8.10 -15.97
CA LEU A 109 -5.71 8.74 -16.24
C LEU A 109 -6.57 7.83 -17.10
N ALA A 110 -7.87 7.76 -16.82
CA ALA A 110 -8.80 7.04 -17.68
C ALA A 110 -8.86 7.70 -19.06
N ALA A 111 -8.64 6.91 -20.11
CA ALA A 111 -8.64 7.40 -21.49
C ALA A 111 -10.04 7.32 -22.15
N ARG A 112 -10.97 6.63 -21.50
CA ARG A 112 -12.37 6.46 -21.91
C ARG A 112 -13.25 6.15 -20.70
N LEU A 113 -14.56 6.03 -20.94
CA LEU A 113 -15.49 5.51 -19.94
C LEU A 113 -15.17 4.04 -19.65
N ILE A 114 -15.02 3.70 -18.36
CA ILE A 114 -14.74 2.35 -17.87
C ILE A 114 -16.00 1.83 -17.17
N ARG A 115 -16.47 0.64 -17.54
CA ARG A 115 -17.67 0.05 -16.94
C ARG A 115 -17.35 -0.55 -15.58
N ALA A 116 -18.35 -0.61 -14.70
CA ALA A 116 -18.23 -1.32 -13.43
C ALA A 116 -17.88 -2.81 -13.69
N GLY A 117 -16.83 -3.30 -13.02
CA GLY A 117 -16.33 -4.66 -13.17
C GLY A 117 -15.42 -4.89 -14.39
N GLU A 118 -15.14 -3.85 -15.17
CA GLU A 118 -14.19 -3.92 -16.27
C GLU A 118 -12.74 -3.99 -15.76
N LEU A 119 -11.93 -4.87 -16.37
CA LEU A 119 -10.50 -4.93 -16.08
C LEU A 119 -9.82 -3.68 -16.64
N ILE A 120 -9.22 -2.88 -15.75
CA ILE A 120 -8.48 -1.67 -16.14
C ILE A 120 -7.06 -2.03 -16.53
N TRP A 121 -6.42 -2.87 -15.71
CA TRP A 121 -5.01 -3.20 -15.80
C TRP A 121 -4.73 -4.54 -15.12
N GLU A 122 -3.73 -5.24 -15.62
CA GLU A 122 -3.18 -6.46 -15.04
C GLU A 122 -1.65 -6.37 -15.13
N GLU A 123 -0.96 -6.61 -14.03
CA GLU A 123 0.51 -6.59 -13.97
C GLU A 123 1.04 -7.79 -13.18
N ARG A 124 2.24 -8.23 -13.56
CA ARG A 124 3.03 -9.21 -12.82
C ARG A 124 3.98 -8.50 -11.86
N PRO A 125 3.98 -8.82 -10.56
CA PRO A 125 4.87 -8.17 -9.62
C PRO A 125 6.33 -8.56 -9.90
N ILE A 126 7.27 -7.63 -9.81
CA ILE A 126 8.71 -7.94 -9.88
C ILE A 126 9.16 -8.65 -8.60
N TYR A 127 8.53 -8.31 -7.46
CA TYR A 127 8.84 -8.85 -6.15
C TYR A 127 7.54 -9.20 -5.42
N ALA A 128 7.45 -10.44 -4.92
CA ALA A 128 6.34 -10.90 -4.10
C ALA A 128 6.88 -11.65 -2.89
N ALA A 129 6.43 -11.31 -1.68
CA ALA A 129 6.90 -11.93 -0.45
C ALA A 129 5.74 -12.22 0.49
N ARG A 130 5.90 -13.28 1.31
CA ARG A 130 5.06 -13.48 2.49
C ARG A 130 5.22 -12.28 3.44
N ARG A 131 4.13 -11.83 4.06
CA ARG A 131 4.13 -10.71 5.01
C ARG A 131 5.07 -10.92 6.21
N THR A 132 5.16 -12.15 6.70
CA THR A 132 6.02 -12.51 7.83
C THR A 132 7.06 -13.54 7.38
N LEU A 133 8.32 -13.12 7.39
CA LEU A 133 9.48 -13.96 7.08
C LEU A 133 10.42 -13.93 8.27
N SER A 134 11.04 -15.07 8.57
CA SER A 134 12.20 -15.11 9.45
C SER A 134 13.43 -14.65 8.67
N CYS A 135 14.19 -13.72 9.25
CA CYS A 135 15.50 -13.29 8.75
C CYS A 135 16.54 -13.49 9.85
N ALA A 136 17.81 -13.58 9.47
CA ALA A 136 18.89 -13.54 10.45
C ALA A 136 18.90 -12.18 11.17
N ALA A 137 19.34 -12.15 12.44
CA ALA A 137 19.27 -10.95 13.27
C ALA A 137 20.07 -9.76 12.70
N ASP A 138 21.09 -10.03 11.89
CA ASP A 138 21.91 -9.04 11.20
C ASP A 138 21.34 -8.62 9.84
N GLN A 139 20.25 -9.21 9.37
CA GLN A 139 19.57 -8.85 8.12
C GLN A 139 18.36 -7.96 8.44
N THR A 140 18.53 -6.65 8.28
CA THR A 140 17.53 -5.65 8.69
C THR A 140 17.11 -4.77 7.52
N ASP A 141 16.00 -4.05 7.66
CA ASP A 141 15.58 -3.06 6.65
C ASP A 141 16.58 -1.90 6.51
N ALA A 142 17.36 -1.63 7.56
CA ALA A 142 18.36 -0.58 7.56
C ALA A 142 19.55 -0.91 6.64
N ASN A 143 19.96 -2.19 6.56
CA ASN A 143 21.07 -2.61 5.71
C ASN A 143 20.64 -3.30 4.41
N GLY A 144 19.37 -3.73 4.31
CA GLY A 144 18.79 -4.30 3.10
C GLY A 144 19.42 -5.61 2.63
N ILE A 145 20.27 -6.28 3.42
CA ILE A 145 21.06 -7.46 3.00
C ILE A 145 20.14 -8.54 2.41
N PHE A 146 19.09 -8.90 3.13
CA PHE A 146 18.10 -9.89 2.70
C PHE A 146 17.43 -9.51 1.38
N HIS A 147 16.96 -8.27 1.28
CA HIS A 147 16.22 -7.79 0.12
C HIS A 147 17.12 -7.65 -1.11
N ARG A 148 18.37 -7.21 -0.94
CA ARG A 148 19.37 -7.15 -2.01
C ARG A 148 19.71 -8.54 -2.53
N ALA A 149 19.90 -9.52 -1.64
CA ALA A 149 20.14 -10.91 -2.02
C ALA A 149 18.99 -11.46 -2.88
N ALA A 150 17.73 -11.16 -2.53
CA ALA A 150 16.58 -11.55 -3.35
C ALA A 150 16.65 -10.92 -4.75
N LEU A 151 17.02 -9.65 -4.91
CA LEU A 151 17.12 -8.98 -6.21
C LEU A 151 18.32 -9.41 -7.05
N GLN A 152 19.39 -9.96 -6.44
CA GLN A 152 20.61 -10.36 -7.16
C GLN A 152 20.35 -11.43 -8.22
N GLY A 153 19.38 -12.32 -7.99
CA GLY A 153 19.04 -13.37 -8.94
C GLY A 153 18.08 -12.96 -10.07
N LEU A 154 17.54 -11.73 -10.04
CA LEU A 154 16.70 -11.20 -11.12
C LEU A 154 17.51 -10.87 -12.38
N ALA A 155 16.86 -10.91 -13.54
CA ALA A 155 17.45 -10.35 -14.75
C ALA A 155 17.81 -8.86 -14.58
N PRO A 156 18.87 -8.37 -15.23
CA PRO A 156 19.28 -6.98 -15.16
C PRO A 156 18.14 -6.00 -15.47
N ALA A 157 17.34 -6.28 -16.52
CA ALA A 157 16.21 -5.42 -16.89
C ALA A 157 15.15 -5.32 -15.78
N ALA A 158 14.80 -6.43 -15.13
CA ALA A 158 13.83 -6.45 -14.03
C ALA A 158 14.39 -5.76 -12.78
N ARG A 159 15.68 -5.99 -12.46
CA ARG A 159 16.37 -5.31 -11.35
C ARG A 159 16.43 -3.79 -11.59
N THR A 160 16.75 -3.35 -12.79
CA THR A 160 16.73 -1.93 -13.16
C THR A 160 15.32 -1.35 -13.08
N ALA A 161 14.30 -2.05 -13.58
CA ALA A 161 12.92 -1.60 -13.48
C ALA A 161 12.48 -1.41 -12.02
N PHE A 162 12.82 -2.38 -11.15
CA PHE A 162 12.58 -2.29 -9.72
C PHE A 162 13.25 -1.07 -9.08
N LEU A 163 14.55 -0.85 -9.34
CA LEU A 163 15.32 0.25 -8.75
C LEU A 163 14.91 1.64 -9.26
N ARG A 164 14.08 1.72 -10.31
CA ARG A 164 13.50 2.99 -10.81
C ARG A 164 12.20 3.37 -10.12
N LEU A 165 11.62 2.49 -9.30
CA LEU A 165 10.43 2.79 -8.52
C LEU A 165 10.70 3.87 -7.46
N ALA A 166 9.65 4.54 -7.02
CA ALA A 166 9.77 5.61 -6.03
C ALA A 166 10.24 5.07 -4.68
N ASN A 167 11.03 5.85 -3.95
CA ASN A 167 11.40 5.57 -2.57
C ASN A 167 11.02 6.76 -1.68
N ALA A 168 10.04 6.57 -0.80
CA ALA A 168 9.60 7.60 0.14
C ALA A 168 10.37 7.57 1.48
N TYR A 169 11.25 6.58 1.69
CA TYR A 169 11.98 6.42 2.94
C TYR A 169 13.31 7.19 2.93
N PRO A 170 13.74 7.75 4.08
CA PRO A 170 14.98 8.48 4.18
C PRO A 170 16.20 7.55 4.08
N ALA A 171 17.09 7.83 3.12
CA ALA A 171 18.27 7.02 2.82
C ALA A 171 19.27 6.86 3.98
N ARG A 172 19.19 7.72 5.01
CA ARG A 172 20.05 7.64 6.21
C ARG A 172 19.60 6.58 7.22
N GLU A 173 18.34 6.15 7.16
CA GLU A 173 17.74 5.23 8.13
C GLU A 173 17.40 3.87 7.50
N PHE A 174 17.10 3.86 6.20
CA PHE A 174 16.66 2.67 5.47
C PHE A 174 17.50 2.44 4.23
N ASP A 175 17.76 1.17 3.95
CA ASP A 175 18.29 0.78 2.66
C ASP A 175 17.27 1.09 1.55
N ALA A 176 17.78 1.41 0.36
CA ALA A 176 16.95 1.79 -0.77
C ALA A 176 15.97 0.68 -1.17
N VAL A 177 16.36 -0.60 -1.09
CA VAL A 177 15.51 -1.72 -1.54
C VAL A 177 14.27 -1.89 -0.65
N PRO A 178 14.37 -2.09 0.67
CA PRO A 178 13.19 -2.14 1.53
C PRO A 178 12.39 -0.83 1.52
N GLY A 179 13.04 0.33 1.36
CA GLY A 179 12.35 1.61 1.17
C GLY A 179 11.46 1.62 -0.09
N ILE A 180 11.98 1.13 -1.22
CA ILE A 180 11.21 0.96 -2.48
C ILE A 180 10.07 -0.04 -2.27
N LEU A 181 10.33 -1.20 -1.65
CA LEU A 181 9.29 -2.19 -1.38
C LEU A 181 8.15 -1.57 -0.56
N ASN A 182 8.48 -0.96 0.57
CA ASN A 182 7.47 -0.39 1.47
C ASN A 182 6.73 0.81 0.86
N THR A 183 7.33 1.50 -0.12
CA THR A 183 6.68 2.59 -0.85
C THR A 183 5.70 2.08 -1.92
N ASN A 184 5.99 0.97 -2.59
CA ASN A 184 5.25 0.51 -3.78
C ASN A 184 4.53 -0.83 -3.59
N CYS A 185 4.58 -1.44 -2.40
CA CYS A 185 3.95 -2.73 -2.12
C CYS A 185 2.43 -2.63 -2.06
N LEU A 186 1.77 -3.64 -2.62
CA LEU A 186 0.33 -3.87 -2.47
C LEU A 186 0.14 -5.12 -1.61
N GLU A 187 -0.37 -4.95 -0.38
CA GLU A 187 -0.70 -6.09 0.49
C GLU A 187 -1.92 -6.84 -0.08
N LEU A 188 -1.69 -8.07 -0.53
CA LEU A 188 -2.75 -8.98 -0.93
C LEU A 188 -3.06 -9.94 0.22
N ARG A 189 -4.27 -9.84 0.77
CA ARG A 189 -4.80 -10.85 1.69
C ARG A 189 -5.54 -11.91 0.88
N ILE A 190 -4.89 -13.05 0.70
CA ILE A 190 -5.55 -14.24 0.13
C ILE A 190 -6.38 -14.85 1.25
N ALA A 191 -7.68 -14.55 1.28
CA ALA A 191 -8.61 -15.22 2.18
C ALA A 191 -8.74 -16.67 1.72
N ASP A 192 -8.39 -17.61 2.61
CA ASP A 192 -8.56 -19.07 2.53
C ASP A 192 -8.09 -19.78 1.23
N PRO A 193 -7.16 -20.76 1.29
CA PRO A 193 -6.70 -21.51 0.11
C PRO A 193 -7.82 -22.15 -0.73
N ASP A 194 -8.98 -22.45 -0.14
CA ASP A 194 -10.15 -22.97 -0.87
C ASP A 194 -10.81 -21.92 -1.78
N ALA A 195 -10.67 -20.64 -1.46
CA ALA A 195 -11.04 -19.54 -2.35
C ALA A 195 -9.93 -19.20 -3.34
N GLY A 196 -8.65 -19.42 -3.00
CA GLY A 196 -7.50 -19.21 -3.89
C GLY A 196 -7.54 -20.04 -5.18
N ARG A 197 -7.96 -21.30 -5.11
CA ARG A 197 -8.20 -22.15 -6.31
C ARG A 197 -9.37 -21.66 -7.16
N GLN A 198 -10.33 -20.94 -6.58
CA GLN A 198 -11.50 -20.42 -7.29
C GLN A 198 -11.31 -18.99 -7.80
N MET A 199 -10.50 -18.16 -7.15
CA MET A 199 -10.37 -16.72 -7.48
C MET A 199 -9.67 -16.48 -8.82
N TRP A 200 -8.65 -17.28 -9.16
CA TRP A 200 -7.99 -17.19 -10.46
C TRP A 200 -8.76 -17.89 -11.60
N THR A 201 -9.70 -18.78 -11.25
CA THR A 201 -10.51 -19.55 -12.22
C THR A 201 -11.89 -18.92 -12.49
N ARG A 202 -12.44 -18.14 -11.53
CA ARG A 202 -13.76 -17.47 -11.63
C ARG A 202 -13.72 -16.02 -12.12
N ALA A 203 -12.56 -15.49 -12.51
CA ALA A 203 -12.50 -14.22 -13.26
C ALA A 203 -13.11 -14.31 -14.68
N ARG A 204 -13.58 -15.50 -15.09
CA ARG A 204 -14.46 -15.68 -16.25
C ARG A 204 -15.87 -16.02 -15.77
N SER A 205 -16.85 -15.26 -16.28
CA SER A 205 -18.29 -15.51 -16.21
C SER A 205 -18.98 -15.31 -14.84
N ARG A 206 -19.54 -14.12 -14.64
CA ARG A 206 -20.98 -13.94 -14.37
C ARG A 206 -21.45 -12.60 -14.91
N GLY A 207 -21.97 -12.62 -16.14
CA GLY A 207 -22.99 -11.69 -16.59
C GLY A 207 -24.32 -12.43 -16.55
N ALA A 208 -25.26 -11.98 -15.73
CA ALA A 208 -26.69 -12.05 -15.99
C ALA A 208 -27.45 -11.25 -14.94
N SER A 209 -28.39 -10.49 -15.47
CA SER A 209 -29.22 -9.46 -14.87
C SER A 209 -30.18 -9.96 -13.77
N ARG A 210 -30.52 -9.01 -12.89
CA ARG A 210 -31.54 -8.95 -11.83
C ARG A 210 -32.98 -9.26 -12.34
N PRO A 211 -34.00 -9.53 -11.46
CA PRO A 211 -34.69 -8.42 -10.77
C PRO A 211 -35.26 -8.68 -9.36
N SER A 212 -35.61 -7.54 -8.76
CA SER A 212 -36.31 -7.23 -7.49
C SER A 212 -37.64 -7.97 -7.25
N ARG A 213 -37.92 -8.30 -5.97
CA ARG A 213 -39.27 -8.24 -5.39
C ARG A 213 -39.25 -7.99 -3.87
N ALA A 214 -40.17 -7.15 -3.42
CA ALA A 214 -40.31 -6.61 -2.06
C ALA A 214 -41.40 -7.34 -1.24
N ARG A 215 -41.26 -7.33 0.10
CA ARG A 215 -42.33 -7.12 1.14
C ARG A 215 -41.72 -7.36 2.54
N THR A 216 -41.64 -6.37 3.44
CA THR A 216 -42.62 -5.88 4.43
C THR A 216 -43.03 -6.88 5.52
N THR A 217 -42.62 -6.66 6.78
CA THR A 217 -43.51 -6.56 7.97
C THR A 217 -42.78 -6.05 9.23
N ARG A 218 -43.46 -5.14 9.93
CA ARG A 218 -43.18 -4.58 11.28
C ARG A 218 -43.19 -5.67 12.37
N VAL A 219 -42.57 -5.41 13.54
CA VAL A 219 -43.21 -5.31 14.88
C VAL A 219 -42.25 -4.60 15.88
N ARG A 220 -42.78 -3.60 16.60
CA ARG A 220 -42.37 -3.00 17.91
C ARG A 220 -43.59 -3.23 18.85
N PRO A 221 -43.64 -3.03 20.20
CA PRO A 221 -42.76 -2.34 21.20
C PRO A 221 -42.73 -3.15 22.56
N PRO A 222 -42.71 -2.62 23.83
CA PRO A 222 -42.44 -1.28 24.46
C PRO A 222 -41.32 -1.31 25.56
N ARG A 223 -40.56 -0.23 25.86
CA ARG A 223 -40.78 1.03 26.64
C ARG A 223 -40.79 0.86 28.19
N THR A 224 -39.87 1.55 28.91
CA THR A 224 -40.03 2.31 30.21
C THR A 224 -38.64 2.78 30.72
N THR A 225 -38.35 4.10 30.77
CA THR A 225 -38.21 4.98 31.99
C THR A 225 -37.15 4.52 32.99
N THR A 226 -36.18 5.31 33.46
CA THR A 226 -36.35 6.44 34.41
C THR A 226 -35.03 7.25 34.54
N SER A 227 -35.10 8.57 34.63
CA SER A 227 -34.06 9.46 35.22
C SER A 227 -34.39 9.73 36.70
N PRO A 228 -33.46 10.20 37.56
CA PRO A 228 -33.46 11.65 37.86
C PRO A 228 -32.12 12.29 38.34
N SER A 229 -31.96 13.60 38.03
CA SER A 229 -31.53 14.74 38.91
C SER A 229 -30.15 14.71 39.63
N ARG A 230 -29.43 15.78 40.02
CA ARG A 230 -29.57 17.26 40.08
C ARG A 230 -28.22 17.87 40.57
N ALA A 231 -28.14 19.21 40.59
CA ALA A 231 -27.16 20.14 41.23
C ALA A 231 -26.12 20.74 40.26
N SER A 232 -26.12 22.01 39.84
CA SER A 232 -26.29 23.34 40.50
C SER A 232 -25.17 23.69 41.49
N ARG A 233 -24.29 24.62 41.08
CA ARG A 233 -23.84 25.77 41.89
C ARG A 233 -23.21 26.87 41.02
N ASP A 234 -23.67 28.08 41.32
CA ASP A 234 -23.22 29.44 41.01
C ASP A 234 -21.74 29.68 41.39
N SER A 235 -20.98 30.74 41.06
CA SER A 235 -21.06 31.96 40.23
C SER A 235 -19.71 32.71 40.39
N CYS A 236 -19.53 33.81 39.64
CA CYS A 236 -18.57 34.94 39.77
C CYS A 236 -17.53 35.09 38.63
N GLY A 237 -17.70 36.18 37.85
CA GLY A 237 -16.72 36.72 36.88
C GLY A 237 -15.57 37.50 37.57
N PRO A 238 -14.75 38.31 36.87
CA PRO A 238 -15.18 39.29 35.86
C PRO A 238 -14.32 39.40 34.57
N HIS A 239 -14.76 40.34 33.72
CA HIS A 239 -14.26 40.78 32.41
C HIS A 239 -12.75 40.83 32.18
N ALA A 240 -12.33 40.36 30.99
CA ALA A 240 -11.27 40.96 30.20
C ALA A 240 -11.55 40.75 28.71
N THR A 241 -11.87 41.83 27.99
CA THR A 241 -11.97 41.87 26.53
C THR A 241 -10.57 41.94 25.93
N SER A 242 -10.07 40.82 25.42
CA SER A 242 -8.90 40.79 24.54
C SER A 242 -9.26 40.05 23.25
N ARG A 243 -9.04 40.72 22.12
CA ARG A 243 -9.14 40.13 20.77
C ARG A 243 -8.09 39.01 20.64
N PRO A 244 -8.46 37.76 20.30
CA PRO A 244 -7.47 36.71 20.10
C PRO A 244 -6.81 36.88 18.73
N GLY A 245 -5.48 36.94 18.72
CA GLY A 245 -4.67 36.76 17.54
C GLY A 245 -4.87 35.35 16.99
N GLY A 246 -5.74 35.21 15.99
CA GLY A 246 -6.27 33.94 15.48
C GLY A 246 -5.29 33.02 14.71
N GLY A 247 -3.99 33.14 14.93
CA GLY A 247 -2.98 32.28 14.30
C GLY A 247 -2.64 31.05 15.12
N HIS A 248 -2.29 31.21 16.40
CA HIS A 248 -1.74 30.13 17.22
C HIS A 248 -2.78 29.11 17.68
N ASP A 249 -4.00 29.55 17.99
CA ASP A 249 -5.07 28.64 18.45
C ASP A 249 -5.61 27.77 17.31
N ARG A 250 -5.61 28.29 16.07
CA ARG A 250 -5.98 27.51 14.88
C ARG A 250 -4.97 26.41 14.58
N VAL A 251 -3.68 26.67 14.76
CA VAL A 251 -2.63 25.66 14.56
C VAL A 251 -2.74 24.55 15.61
N ARG A 252 -2.93 24.90 16.89
CA ARG A 252 -3.09 23.90 17.96
C ARG A 252 -4.35 23.05 17.82
N ALA A 253 -5.47 23.66 17.39
CA ALA A 253 -6.71 22.92 17.12
C ALA A 253 -6.55 21.95 15.92
N SER A 254 -5.79 22.34 14.89
CA SER A 254 -5.48 21.49 13.74
C SER A 254 -4.62 20.28 14.12
N ASP A 255 -3.59 20.48 14.94
CA ASP A 255 -2.71 19.39 15.39
C ASP A 255 -3.46 18.37 16.26
N ALA A 256 -4.32 18.83 17.18
CA ALA A 256 -5.14 17.95 18.02
C ALA A 256 -6.10 17.09 17.18
N ARG A 257 -6.74 17.66 16.16
CA ARG A 257 -7.62 16.93 15.24
C ARG A 257 -6.86 15.90 14.41
N ARG A 258 -5.67 16.25 13.89
CA ARG A 258 -4.82 15.32 13.13
C ARG A 258 -4.35 14.13 13.97
N VAL A 259 -4.02 14.36 15.24
CA VAL A 259 -3.70 13.30 16.19
C VAL A 259 -4.91 12.41 16.44
N GLY A 260 -6.10 12.99 16.63
CA GLY A 260 -7.35 12.25 16.79
C GLY A 260 -7.69 11.35 15.59
N ILE A 261 -7.56 11.88 14.36
CA ILE A 261 -7.77 11.11 13.12
C ILE A 261 -6.79 9.92 13.04
N ARG A 262 -5.50 10.13 13.32
CA ARG A 262 -4.49 9.05 13.29
C ARG A 262 -4.76 7.98 14.34
N GLN A 263 -5.15 8.37 15.55
CA GLN A 263 -5.52 7.42 16.61
C GLN A 263 -6.75 6.59 16.22
N LEU A 264 -7.74 7.20 15.57
CA LEU A 264 -8.91 6.47 15.08
C LEU A 264 -8.54 5.48 13.97
N LEU A 265 -7.71 5.89 13.00
CA LEU A 265 -7.24 5.00 11.93
C LEU A 265 -6.43 3.83 12.49
N GLY A 266 -5.52 4.08 13.44
CA GLY A 266 -4.78 3.01 14.11
C GLY A 266 -5.67 2.03 14.87
N ARG A 267 -6.77 2.51 15.49
CA ARG A 267 -7.79 1.63 16.09
C ARG A 267 -8.55 0.82 15.05
N LEU A 268 -8.91 1.42 13.92
CA LEU A 268 -9.62 0.75 12.83
C LEU A 268 -8.77 -0.34 12.15
N GLU A 269 -7.46 -0.13 12.03
CA GLU A 269 -6.54 -1.11 11.44
C GLU A 269 -6.38 -2.37 12.30
N GLY A 270 -6.56 -2.27 13.61
CA GLY A 270 -6.45 -3.38 14.56
C GLY A 270 -7.75 -4.15 14.83
N GLU A 271 -8.91 -3.59 14.49
CA GLU A 271 -10.22 -4.19 14.79
C GLU A 271 -10.65 -5.19 13.70
N ARG A 272 -11.23 -6.33 14.12
CA ARG A 272 -11.88 -7.26 13.18
C ARG A 272 -13.17 -6.63 12.66
N PHE A 273 -13.40 -6.73 11.35
CA PHE A 273 -14.61 -6.17 10.74
C PHE A 273 -15.87 -6.94 11.20
N PRO A 274 -16.97 -6.24 11.57
CA PRO A 274 -17.12 -4.79 11.61
C PRO A 274 -16.48 -4.16 12.87
N PRO A 275 -15.78 -3.02 12.74
CA PRO A 275 -15.11 -2.39 13.87
C PRO A 275 -16.12 -1.93 14.92
N ARG A 276 -15.83 -2.20 16.20
CA ARG A 276 -16.66 -1.78 17.35
C ARG A 276 -16.40 -0.33 17.72
N ILE A 277 -16.65 0.59 16.79
CA ILE A 277 -16.53 2.03 17.03
C ILE A 277 -17.92 2.64 17.09
N ALA A 278 -18.17 3.46 18.12
CA ALA A 278 -19.42 4.19 18.24
C ALA A 278 -19.58 5.13 17.03
N PHE A 279 -20.77 5.16 16.44
CA PHE A 279 -21.05 5.96 15.23
C PHE A 279 -20.68 7.44 15.40
N GLU A 280 -20.83 7.99 16.60
CA GLU A 280 -20.45 9.38 16.91
C GLU A 280 -18.95 9.64 16.75
N GLN A 281 -18.09 8.70 17.16
CA GLN A 281 -16.63 8.83 17.00
C GLN A 281 -16.21 8.81 15.53
N LEU A 282 -16.91 8.01 14.72
CA LEU A 282 -16.68 7.96 13.28
C LEU A 282 -17.14 9.26 12.60
N ARG A 283 -18.31 9.79 12.99
CA ARG A 283 -18.85 11.05 12.48
C ARG A 283 -17.93 12.23 12.80
N GLU A 284 -17.48 12.33 14.05
CA GLU A 284 -16.57 13.39 14.50
C GLU A 284 -15.24 13.39 13.71
N ALA A 285 -14.66 12.22 13.47
CA ALA A 285 -13.44 12.13 12.68
C ALA A 285 -13.64 12.44 11.19
N LEU A 286 -14.82 12.12 10.63
CA LEU A 286 -15.18 12.54 9.27
C LEU A 286 -15.34 14.06 9.19
N ASP A 287 -15.94 14.68 10.20
CA ASP A 287 -16.07 16.15 10.26
C ASP A 287 -14.68 16.81 10.34
N TRP A 288 -13.78 16.31 11.20
CA TRP A 288 -12.39 16.78 11.26
C TRP A 288 -11.63 16.58 9.94
N ALA A 289 -11.84 15.43 9.28
CA ALA A 289 -11.24 15.17 7.98
C ALA A 289 -11.76 16.13 6.90
N GLY A 290 -13.03 16.53 6.97
CA GLY A 290 -13.61 17.57 6.11
C GLY A 290 -13.02 18.95 6.36
N GLU A 291 -12.91 19.36 7.63
CA GLU A 291 -12.32 20.65 8.03
C GLU A 291 -10.85 20.79 7.63
N GLU A 292 -10.08 19.70 7.67
CA GLU A 292 -8.66 19.66 7.27
C GLU A 292 -8.47 19.45 5.76
N GLY A 293 -9.56 19.36 4.98
CA GLY A 293 -9.51 19.20 3.52
C GLY A 293 -9.10 17.80 3.05
N TYR A 294 -9.12 16.79 3.93
CA TYR A 294 -8.86 15.39 3.57
C TYR A 294 -10.03 14.75 2.84
N LEU A 295 -11.27 15.22 3.08
CA LEU A 295 -12.43 14.82 2.30
C LEU A 295 -12.53 15.72 1.07
N TRP A 296 -11.91 15.30 -0.02
CA TRP A 296 -12.17 15.91 -1.33
C TRP A 296 -13.68 15.86 -1.61
N SER A 297 -14.22 17.00 -2.00
CA SER A 297 -15.63 17.21 -2.27
C SER A 297 -16.25 16.09 -3.12
N MET A 298 -16.99 15.18 -2.48
CA MET A 298 -18.05 14.39 -3.15
C MET A 298 -19.30 15.25 -3.40
N ARG A 299 -19.20 16.59 -3.32
CA ARG A 299 -20.24 17.51 -3.74
C ARG A 299 -19.83 18.12 -5.09
N GLY A 300 -20.34 17.55 -6.18
CA GLY A 300 -20.26 18.19 -7.49
C GLY A 300 -20.45 17.29 -8.70
N SER A 301 -21.60 16.61 -8.80
CA SER A 301 -22.40 16.37 -10.02
C SER A 301 -23.65 15.58 -9.62
#